data_AF-A0A914PIY6-F1
#
_entry.id   AF-A0A914PIY6-F1
#
_cell.length_a   1.000
_cell.length_b   1.000
_cell.length_c   1.000
_cell.angle_alpha   90.00
_cell.angle_beta   90.00
_cell.angle_gamma   90.00
#
_symmetry.space_group_name_H-M   'P 1'
#
loop_
_entity.id
_entity.type
_entity.pdbx_description
1 polymer ?
#
loop_
_entity_poly.entity_id
_entity_poly.type
_entity_poly.pdbx_seq_one_letter_code
_entity_poly.pdbx_strand_id
1 'polypeptide(L)'
;MSGELEELMATIGDNADKNIVETLESLRTTLIESLETQESLIINIFARCIKFKPEKLTIYSTLAGLVNVSSPDFGKELINRIVFELNTSLAEGKFDIALRIITFVADLSNAGLITREAVANLLNQFTEFVETENLQTDFFVYTVLHTLPWIGRNFYISSPELLDAIHDKVSTYIGKRKKHHLKSLQVWTGKLEQEQEDYIDSLWKQILQLRKDEWNEEHILRVNIAFKNVLSESQKHDLPE
;
A
#
# COMPACT_ATOMS: atom_id res chain seq x y z
N MET A 1 -26.38 -14.26 -4.99
CA MET A 1 -25.02 -14.61 -5.43
C MET A 1 -24.07 -13.43 -5.56
N SER A 2 -24.16 -12.52 -6.54
CA SER A 2 -23.11 -11.46 -6.66
C SER A 2 -23.01 -10.52 -5.45
N GLY A 3 -24.15 -10.20 -4.80
CA GLY A 3 -24.18 -9.34 -3.61
C GLY A 3 -23.65 -9.99 -2.32
N GLU A 4 -23.75 -11.33 -2.19
CA GLU A 4 -23.36 -12.03 -0.96
C GLU A 4 -21.84 -12.08 -0.78
N LEU A 5 -21.09 -12.40 -1.84
CA LEU A 5 -19.63 -12.36 -1.81
C LEU A 5 -19.09 -10.96 -1.58
N GLU A 6 -19.71 -9.98 -2.23
CA GLU A 6 -19.37 -8.57 -2.04
C GLU A 6 -19.57 -8.14 -0.58
N GLU A 7 -20.73 -8.46 0.01
CA GLU A 7 -21.02 -8.12 1.41
C GLU A 7 -20.04 -8.83 2.36
N LEU A 8 -19.75 -10.11 2.11
CA LEU A 8 -18.82 -10.89 2.91
C LEU A 8 -17.39 -10.30 2.90
N MET A 9 -16.88 -9.93 1.72
CA MET A 9 -15.58 -9.28 1.59
C MET A 9 -15.60 -7.83 2.13
N ALA A 10 -16.70 -7.10 1.98
CA ALA A 10 -16.80 -5.73 2.46
C ALA A 10 -16.86 -5.63 3.99
N THR A 11 -17.44 -6.63 4.65
CA THR A 11 -17.70 -6.65 6.10
C THR A 11 -16.63 -7.38 6.92
N ILE A 12 -15.64 -7.99 6.26
CA ILE A 12 -14.54 -8.66 6.97
C ILE A 12 -13.82 -7.70 7.92
N GLY A 13 -13.55 -8.14 9.15
CA GLY A 13 -12.92 -7.33 10.18
C GLY A 13 -13.83 -6.34 10.91
N ASP A 14 -15.11 -6.19 10.54
CA ASP A 14 -16.03 -5.27 11.25
C ASP A 14 -16.49 -5.83 12.60
N ASN A 15 -16.50 -7.15 12.76
CA ASN A 15 -16.92 -7.79 14.00
C ASN A 15 -15.69 -8.07 14.88
N ALA A 16 -15.52 -7.26 15.92
CA ALA A 16 -14.41 -7.37 16.87
C ALA A 16 -14.39 -8.69 17.67
N ASP A 17 -15.54 -9.36 17.81
CA ASP A 17 -15.65 -10.63 18.54
C ASP A 17 -15.22 -11.84 17.69
N LYS A 18 -15.11 -11.68 16.37
CA LYS A 18 -14.70 -12.76 15.46
C LYS A 18 -13.19 -12.81 15.31
N ASN A 19 -12.64 -14.02 15.38
CA ASN A 19 -11.25 -14.26 15.07
C ASN A 19 -11.00 -13.97 13.57
N ILE A 20 -10.21 -12.94 13.28
CA ILE A 20 -9.89 -12.53 11.92
C ILE A 20 -9.17 -13.63 11.13
N VAL A 21 -8.36 -14.46 11.81
CA VAL A 21 -7.61 -15.56 11.19
C VAL A 21 -8.57 -16.64 10.68
N GLU A 22 -9.48 -17.10 11.53
CA GLU A 22 -10.51 -18.09 11.16
C GLU A 22 -11.44 -17.56 10.07
N THR A 23 -11.82 -16.28 10.17
CA THR A 23 -12.66 -15.62 9.17
C THR A 23 -11.97 -15.58 7.80
N LEU A 24 -10.67 -15.27 7.77
CA LEU A 24 -9.89 -15.25 6.53
C LEU A 24 -9.72 -16.63 5.91
N GLU A 25 -9.48 -17.68 6.70
CA GLU A 25 -9.39 -19.06 6.17
C GLU A 25 -10.74 -19.52 5.59
N SER A 26 -11.85 -19.26 6.30
CA SER A 26 -13.17 -19.59 5.78
C SER A 26 -13.47 -18.85 4.48
N LEU A 27 -13.16 -17.55 4.42
CA LEU A 27 -13.38 -16.76 3.22
C LEU A 27 -12.48 -17.22 2.07
N ARG A 28 -11.22 -17.53 2.35
CA ARG A 28 -10.29 -18.09 1.36
C ARG A 28 -10.86 -19.34 0.72
N THR A 29 -11.37 -20.30 1.49
CA THR A 29 -12.01 -21.52 0.96
C THR A 29 -13.19 -21.17 0.05
N THR A 30 -14.09 -20.31 0.50
CA THR A 30 -15.25 -19.86 -0.31
C THR A 30 -14.83 -19.17 -1.61
N LEU A 31 -13.79 -18.33 -1.58
CA LEU A 31 -13.29 -17.67 -2.77
C LEU A 31 -12.68 -18.66 -3.76
N ILE A 32 -11.86 -19.61 -3.29
CA ILE A 32 -11.24 -20.64 -4.13
C ILE A 32 -12.31 -21.47 -4.85
N GLU A 33 -13.32 -21.93 -4.13
CA GLU A 33 -14.45 -22.69 -4.71
C GLU A 33 -15.23 -21.87 -5.75
N SER A 34 -15.25 -20.54 -5.60
CA SER A 34 -15.98 -19.63 -6.49
C SER A 34 -15.15 -19.16 -7.70
N LEU A 35 -13.82 -19.39 -7.73
CA LEU A 35 -12.95 -18.89 -8.80
C LEU A 35 -13.39 -19.40 -10.18
N GLU A 36 -13.73 -20.68 -10.31
CA GLU A 36 -14.09 -21.29 -11.61
C GLU A 36 -15.26 -20.57 -12.33
N THR A 37 -16.15 -19.93 -11.58
CA THR A 37 -17.35 -19.29 -12.13
C THR A 37 -17.41 -17.78 -11.92
N GLN A 38 -16.67 -17.24 -10.97
CA GLN A 38 -16.81 -15.86 -10.50
C GLN A 38 -15.47 -15.12 -10.32
N GLU A 39 -14.36 -15.62 -10.87
CA GLU A 39 -13.04 -14.98 -10.77
C GLU A 39 -13.07 -13.48 -11.10
N SER A 40 -13.66 -13.09 -12.24
CA SER A 40 -13.77 -11.69 -12.63
C SER A 40 -14.53 -10.84 -11.60
N LEU A 41 -15.60 -11.39 -11.01
CA LEU A 41 -16.35 -10.71 -9.96
C LEU A 41 -15.49 -10.53 -8.70
N ILE A 42 -14.78 -11.57 -8.27
CA ILE A 42 -13.91 -11.53 -7.09
C ILE A 42 -12.80 -10.48 -7.28
N ILE A 43 -12.14 -10.47 -8.44
CA ILE A 43 -11.13 -9.47 -8.79
C ILE A 43 -11.71 -8.04 -8.76
N ASN A 44 -12.93 -7.85 -9.32
CA ASN A 44 -13.63 -6.57 -9.25
C ASN A 44 -13.93 -6.13 -7.80
N ILE A 45 -14.32 -7.07 -6.93
CA ILE A 45 -14.60 -6.79 -5.52
C ILE A 45 -13.31 -6.39 -4.79
N PHE A 46 -12.19 -7.09 -4.99
CA PHE A 46 -10.88 -6.69 -4.44
C PHE A 46 -10.53 -5.27 -4.88
N ALA A 47 -10.56 -5.00 -6.18
CA ALA A 47 -10.26 -3.68 -6.73
C ALA A 47 -11.11 -2.59 -6.08
N ARG A 48 -12.41 -2.83 -5.87
CA ARG A 48 -13.29 -1.87 -5.18
C ARG A 48 -12.95 -1.72 -3.70
N CYS A 49 -12.73 -2.82 -2.99
CA CYS A 49 -12.39 -2.79 -1.56
C CYS A 49 -11.13 -1.97 -1.29
N ILE A 50 -10.09 -2.11 -2.12
CA ILE A 50 -8.85 -1.34 -1.99
C ILE A 50 -9.09 0.17 -2.17
N LYS A 51 -9.95 0.55 -3.12
CA LYS A 51 -10.26 1.96 -3.38
C LYS A 51 -11.08 2.58 -2.27
N PHE A 52 -12.03 1.86 -1.68
CA PHE A 52 -13.06 2.45 -0.82
C PHE A 52 -13.03 2.00 0.65
N LYS A 53 -12.16 1.05 1.01
CA LYS A 53 -11.95 0.55 2.37
C LYS A 53 -10.45 0.46 2.74
N PRO A 54 -9.68 1.57 2.61
CA PRO A 54 -8.24 1.56 2.88
C PRO A 54 -7.89 1.20 4.33
N GLU A 55 -8.81 1.39 5.27
CA GLU A 55 -8.65 1.00 6.68
C GLU A 55 -8.52 -0.53 6.87
N LYS A 56 -8.92 -1.34 5.89
CA LYS A 56 -8.83 -2.80 5.90
C LYS A 56 -7.74 -3.35 4.97
N LEU A 57 -6.81 -2.49 4.55
CA LEU A 57 -5.80 -2.81 3.54
C LEU A 57 -5.04 -4.11 3.83
N THR A 58 -4.58 -4.32 5.06
CA THR A 58 -3.79 -5.51 5.44
C THR A 58 -4.61 -6.79 5.47
N ILE A 59 -5.94 -6.69 5.67
CA ILE A 59 -6.86 -7.83 5.58
C ILE A 59 -6.99 -8.25 4.12
N TYR A 60 -7.19 -7.29 3.21
CA TYR A 60 -7.34 -7.57 1.78
C TYR A 60 -6.04 -8.09 1.15
N SER A 61 -4.88 -7.54 1.52
CA SER A 61 -3.61 -8.00 0.99
C SER A 61 -3.32 -9.43 1.43
N THR A 62 -3.57 -9.74 2.71
CA THR A 62 -3.43 -11.09 3.28
C THR A 62 -4.38 -12.07 2.60
N LEU A 63 -5.65 -11.72 2.42
CA LEU A 63 -6.62 -12.57 1.72
C LEU A 63 -6.18 -12.83 0.27
N ALA A 64 -5.74 -11.81 -0.45
CA ALA A 64 -5.23 -11.95 -1.80
C ALA A 64 -4.02 -12.91 -1.85
N GLY A 65 -3.07 -12.76 -0.92
CA GLY A 65 -1.93 -13.66 -0.79
C GLY A 65 -2.34 -15.11 -0.50
N LEU A 66 -3.32 -15.32 0.39
CA LEU A 66 -3.84 -16.65 0.72
C LEU A 66 -4.54 -17.33 -0.46
N VAL A 67 -5.29 -16.58 -1.27
CA VAL A 67 -5.92 -17.12 -2.49
C VAL A 67 -4.84 -17.43 -3.54
N ASN A 68 -3.84 -16.57 -3.69
CA ASN A 68 -2.72 -16.76 -4.63
C ASN A 68 -1.91 -18.05 -4.36
N VAL A 69 -1.72 -18.44 -3.10
CA VAL A 69 -1.06 -19.71 -2.73
C VAL A 69 -1.77 -20.90 -3.38
N SER A 70 -3.10 -20.85 -3.48
CA SER A 70 -3.91 -21.93 -4.05
C SER A 70 -4.19 -21.76 -5.54
N SER A 71 -4.18 -20.53 -6.06
CA SER A 71 -4.40 -20.21 -7.47
C SER A 71 -3.47 -19.06 -7.91
N PRO A 72 -2.26 -19.38 -8.41
CA PRO A 72 -1.32 -18.36 -8.89
C PRO A 72 -1.84 -17.56 -10.08
N ASP A 73 -2.66 -18.17 -10.94
CA ASP A 73 -3.28 -17.49 -12.09
C ASP A 73 -4.22 -16.37 -11.64
N PHE A 74 -5.02 -16.61 -10.59
CA PHE A 74 -5.81 -15.56 -9.96
C PHE A 74 -4.94 -14.39 -9.47
N GLY A 75 -3.80 -14.68 -8.83
CA GLY A 75 -2.90 -13.64 -8.34
C GLY A 75 -2.36 -12.76 -9.46
N LYS A 76 -2.01 -13.37 -10.60
CA LYS A 76 -1.58 -12.65 -11.81
C LYS A 76 -2.69 -11.76 -12.36
N GLU A 77 -3.91 -12.28 -12.51
CA GLU A 77 -5.04 -11.48 -13.03
C GLU A 77 -5.45 -10.37 -12.07
N LEU A 78 -5.36 -10.61 -10.75
CA LEU A 78 -5.55 -9.57 -9.75
C LEU A 78 -4.53 -8.45 -9.92
N ILE A 79 -3.24 -8.75 -10.08
CA ILE A 79 -2.20 -7.73 -10.31
C ILE A 79 -2.48 -6.94 -11.58
N ASN A 80 -2.79 -7.61 -12.70
CA ASN A 80 -3.14 -6.94 -13.95
C ASN A 80 -4.28 -5.94 -13.74
N ARG A 81 -5.30 -6.34 -12.99
CA ARG A 81 -6.40 -5.44 -12.65
C ARG A 81 -5.93 -4.28 -11.77
N ILE A 82 -5.13 -4.52 -10.74
CA ILE A 82 -4.65 -3.46 -9.85
C ILE A 82 -3.80 -2.43 -10.59
N VAL A 83 -2.92 -2.85 -11.49
CA VAL A 83 -2.11 -1.94 -12.33
C VAL A 83 -2.99 -1.16 -13.31
N PHE A 84 -3.97 -1.81 -13.95
CA PHE A 84 -4.94 -1.12 -14.79
C PHE A 84 -5.69 -0.01 -14.02
N GLU A 85 -6.12 -0.30 -12.79
CA GLU A 85 -6.82 0.65 -11.93
C GLU A 85 -5.92 1.78 -11.43
N LEU A 86 -4.64 1.50 -11.17
CA LEU A 86 -3.63 2.51 -10.84
C LEU A 86 -3.46 3.48 -11.99
N ASN A 87 -3.20 2.97 -13.19
CA ASN A 87 -2.99 3.78 -14.39
C ASN A 87 -4.21 4.63 -14.73
N THR A 88 -5.42 4.05 -14.60
CA THR A 88 -6.68 4.78 -14.80
C THR A 88 -6.84 5.87 -13.75
N SER A 89 -6.56 5.59 -12.48
CA SER A 89 -6.68 6.58 -11.40
C SER A 89 -5.71 7.74 -11.59
N LEU A 90 -4.47 7.48 -12.00
CA LEU A 90 -3.49 8.52 -12.32
C LEU A 90 -3.92 9.37 -13.54
N ALA A 91 -4.39 8.73 -14.61
CA ALA A 91 -4.86 9.41 -15.82
C ALA A 91 -6.08 10.31 -15.56
N GLU A 92 -6.96 9.89 -14.65
CA GLU A 92 -8.15 10.65 -14.25
C GLU A 92 -7.89 11.68 -13.13
N GLY A 93 -6.65 11.78 -12.62
CA GLY A 93 -6.30 12.68 -11.53
C GLY A 93 -6.85 12.27 -10.16
N LYS A 94 -7.24 11.01 -9.97
CA LYS A 94 -7.72 10.42 -8.71
C LYS A 94 -6.53 9.99 -7.84
N PHE A 95 -5.74 10.97 -7.41
CA PHE A 95 -4.47 10.75 -6.71
C PHE A 95 -4.62 10.08 -5.33
N ASP A 96 -5.73 10.33 -4.63
CA ASP A 96 -6.04 9.67 -3.36
C ASP A 96 -6.30 8.17 -3.55
N ILE A 97 -6.99 7.80 -4.63
CA ILE A 97 -7.22 6.40 -5.00
C ILE A 97 -5.93 5.74 -5.47
N ALA A 98 -5.14 6.43 -6.30
CA ALA A 98 -3.83 5.93 -6.73
C ALA A 98 -2.91 5.64 -5.53
N LEU A 99 -2.88 6.53 -4.54
CA LEU A 99 -2.13 6.31 -3.30
C LEU A 99 -2.58 5.04 -2.57
N ARG A 100 -3.89 4.82 -2.39
CA ARG A 100 -4.42 3.61 -1.75
C ARG A 100 -4.02 2.34 -2.50
N ILE A 101 -4.04 2.39 -3.83
CA ILE A 101 -3.62 1.28 -4.68
C ILE A 101 -2.11 1.01 -4.51
N ILE A 102 -1.27 2.04 -4.50
CA ILE A 102 0.19 1.90 -4.34
C ILE A 102 0.54 1.33 -2.95
N THR A 103 -0.11 1.81 -1.89
CA THR A 103 0.04 1.26 -0.54
C THR A 103 -0.37 -0.22 -0.51
N PHE A 104 -1.44 -0.60 -1.22
CA PHE A 104 -1.86 -1.99 -1.33
C PHE A 104 -0.84 -2.85 -2.07
N VAL A 105 -0.29 -2.37 -3.19
CA VAL A 105 0.78 -3.06 -3.94
C VAL A 105 2.01 -3.31 -3.04
N ALA A 106 2.38 -2.34 -2.22
CA ALA A 106 3.47 -2.53 -1.26
C ALA A 106 3.16 -3.62 -0.24
N ASP A 107 1.95 -3.63 0.32
CA ASP A 107 1.55 -4.63 1.31
C ASP A 107 1.28 -6.03 0.70
N LEU A 108 0.96 -6.11 -0.59
CA LEU A 108 0.93 -7.39 -1.32
C LEU A 108 2.31 -8.09 -1.33
N SER A 109 3.40 -7.32 -1.30
CA SER A 109 4.74 -7.89 -1.14
C SER A 109 4.94 -8.51 0.25
N ASN A 110 4.38 -7.87 1.29
CA ASN A 110 4.34 -8.42 2.65
C ASN A 110 3.46 -9.69 2.74
N ALA A 111 2.40 -9.74 1.94
CA ALA A 111 1.48 -10.87 1.84
C ALA A 111 1.96 -11.98 0.90
N GLY A 112 3.17 -11.88 0.34
CA GLY A 112 3.76 -12.94 -0.48
C GLY A 112 3.16 -13.08 -1.89
N LEU A 113 2.47 -12.06 -2.39
CA LEU A 113 1.88 -12.07 -3.73
C LEU A 113 2.81 -11.41 -4.77
N ILE A 114 3.42 -10.27 -4.43
CA ILE A 114 4.33 -9.52 -5.31
C ILE A 114 5.79 -9.66 -4.83
N THR A 115 6.75 -9.63 -5.74
CA THR A 115 8.18 -9.59 -5.36
C THR A 115 8.54 -8.28 -4.65
N ARG A 116 9.62 -8.27 -3.87
CA ARG A 116 10.11 -7.02 -3.25
C ARG A 116 10.75 -6.10 -4.29
N GLU A 117 11.43 -6.70 -5.27
CA GLU A 117 12.03 -6.02 -6.41
C GLU A 117 11.02 -5.16 -7.16
N ALA A 118 9.81 -5.69 -7.43
CA ALA A 118 8.77 -4.97 -8.13
C ALA A 118 8.35 -3.68 -7.40
N VAL A 119 8.15 -3.77 -6.07
CA VAL A 119 7.80 -2.61 -5.25
C VAL A 119 8.97 -1.62 -5.18
N ALA A 120 10.21 -2.11 -5.08
CA ALA A 120 11.40 -1.27 -5.09
C ALA A 120 11.51 -0.48 -6.40
N ASN A 121 11.30 -1.14 -7.55
CA ASN A 121 11.32 -0.53 -8.86
C ASN A 121 10.22 0.53 -9.00
N LEU A 122 8.99 0.23 -8.57
CA LEU A 122 7.89 1.19 -8.57
C LEU A 122 8.21 2.44 -7.74
N LEU A 123 8.73 2.28 -6.51
CA LEU A 123 9.10 3.42 -5.67
C LEU A 123 10.26 4.22 -6.27
N ASN A 124 11.24 3.54 -6.89
CA ASN A 124 12.34 4.21 -7.57
C ASN A 124 11.85 5.08 -8.72
N GLN A 125 10.92 4.60 -9.55
CA GLN A 125 10.32 5.38 -10.65
C GLN A 125 9.67 6.68 -10.14
N PHE A 126 8.97 6.64 -9.00
CA PHE A 126 8.41 7.85 -8.39
C PHE A 126 9.47 8.85 -7.92
N THR A 127 10.68 8.39 -7.60
CA THR A 127 11.80 9.27 -7.23
C THR A 127 12.61 9.80 -8.42
N GLU A 128 12.34 9.39 -9.65
CA GLU A 128 13.10 9.87 -10.83
C GLU A 128 12.80 11.35 -11.15
N PHE A 129 11.61 11.82 -10.80
CA PHE A 129 11.14 13.18 -11.12
C PHE A 129 11.55 14.24 -10.10
N VAL A 130 12.33 13.88 -9.08
CA VAL A 130 12.72 14.78 -7.97
C VAL A 130 13.52 16.00 -8.41
N GLU A 131 14.02 16.07 -9.64
CA GLU A 131 14.75 17.23 -10.15
C GLU A 131 13.85 18.46 -10.36
N THR A 132 12.59 18.27 -10.74
CA THR A 132 11.65 19.37 -11.00
C THR A 132 10.74 19.62 -9.80
N GLU A 133 10.64 20.88 -9.35
CA GLU A 133 9.69 21.26 -8.29
C GLU A 133 8.31 21.56 -8.89
N ASN A 134 7.35 20.66 -8.68
CA ASN A 134 5.94 20.85 -9.05
C ASN A 134 5.03 19.95 -8.18
N LEU A 135 3.71 20.19 -8.26
CA LEU A 135 2.70 19.43 -7.49
C LEU A 135 2.71 17.92 -7.79
N GLN A 136 3.07 17.52 -9.00
CA GLN A 136 3.16 16.12 -9.39
C GLN A 136 4.34 15.43 -8.69
N THR A 137 5.47 16.11 -8.57
CA THR A 137 6.66 15.60 -7.87
C THR A 137 6.41 15.56 -6.36
N ASP A 138 5.70 16.55 -5.83
CA ASP A 138 5.20 16.54 -4.44
C ASP A 138 4.35 15.29 -4.18
N PHE A 139 3.40 14.96 -5.07
CA PHE A 139 2.59 13.75 -4.97
C PHE A 139 3.43 12.47 -5.01
N PHE A 140 4.41 12.37 -5.91
CA PHE A 140 5.26 11.18 -6.01
C PHE A 140 6.16 11.00 -4.78
N VAL A 141 6.77 12.08 -4.29
CA VAL A 141 7.57 12.02 -3.05
C VAL A 141 6.70 11.69 -1.85
N TYR A 142 5.52 12.31 -1.74
CA TYR A 142 4.56 11.96 -0.70
C TYR A 142 4.15 10.49 -0.78
N THR A 143 3.90 9.97 -1.98
CA THR A 143 3.53 8.57 -2.21
C THR A 143 4.63 7.61 -1.75
N VAL A 144 5.89 7.90 -2.09
CA VAL A 144 7.04 7.11 -1.63
C VAL A 144 7.09 7.12 -0.11
N LEU A 145 7.10 8.29 0.52
CA LEU A 145 7.16 8.41 1.97
C LEU A 145 5.97 7.74 2.66
N HIS A 146 4.78 7.92 2.13
CA HIS A 146 3.56 7.32 2.64
C HIS A 146 3.60 5.80 2.52
N THR A 147 4.29 5.21 1.55
CA THR A 147 4.30 3.75 1.41
C THR A 147 5.23 3.05 2.41
N LEU A 148 6.25 3.76 2.88
CA LEU A 148 7.33 3.20 3.70
C LEU A 148 6.91 2.59 5.06
N PRO A 149 5.91 3.09 5.81
CA PRO A 149 5.44 2.42 7.01
C PRO A 149 4.95 0.98 6.78
N TRP A 150 4.46 0.67 5.58
CA TRP A 150 3.96 -0.66 5.24
C TRP A 150 5.10 -1.62 4.87
N ILE A 151 6.04 -1.18 4.02
CA ILE A 151 7.06 -2.07 3.40
C ILE A 151 8.50 -1.83 3.91
N GLY A 152 8.77 -0.70 4.55
CA GLY A 152 10.13 -0.25 4.90
C GLY A 152 10.91 -1.24 5.76
N ARG A 153 10.26 -1.93 6.70
CA ARG A 153 10.91 -2.98 7.51
C ARG A 153 11.45 -4.13 6.66
N ASN A 154 10.69 -4.55 5.64
CA ASN A 154 11.12 -5.63 4.77
C ASN A 154 12.29 -5.21 3.89
N PHE A 155 12.29 -3.98 3.37
CA PHE A 155 13.45 -3.44 2.66
C PHE A 155 14.66 -3.26 3.58
N TYR A 156 14.47 -2.83 4.82
CA TYR A 156 15.57 -2.69 5.77
C TYR A 156 16.28 -4.02 6.05
N ILE A 157 15.51 -5.12 6.11
CA ILE A 157 16.06 -6.46 6.33
C ILE A 157 16.74 -7.01 5.07
N SER A 158 16.18 -6.78 3.87
CA SER A 158 16.66 -7.43 2.64
C SER A 158 17.57 -6.57 1.76
N SER A 159 17.38 -5.25 1.77
CA SER A 159 17.91 -4.29 0.79
C SER A 159 18.04 -2.89 1.40
N PRO A 160 18.79 -2.69 2.50
CA PRO A 160 18.90 -1.41 3.19
C PRO A 160 19.44 -0.28 2.29
N GLU A 161 20.28 -0.61 1.31
CA GLU A 161 20.82 0.33 0.32
C GLU A 161 19.74 1.03 -0.52
N LEU A 162 18.60 0.36 -0.77
CA LEU A 162 17.45 0.96 -1.45
C LEU A 162 16.87 2.11 -0.61
N LEU A 163 16.78 1.91 0.71
CA LEU A 163 16.24 2.92 1.62
C LEU A 163 17.18 4.11 1.76
N ASP A 164 18.49 3.88 1.72
CA ASP A 164 19.50 4.95 1.66
C ASP A 164 19.37 5.77 0.37
N ALA A 165 19.24 5.10 -0.78
CA ALA A 165 19.05 5.78 -2.06
C ALA A 165 17.76 6.60 -2.11
N ILE A 166 16.65 6.07 -1.59
CA ILE A 166 15.37 6.79 -1.48
C ILE A 166 15.54 8.00 -0.55
N HIS A 167 16.18 7.82 0.61
CA HIS A 167 16.42 8.90 1.55
C HIS A 167 17.21 10.05 0.91
N ASP A 168 18.27 9.77 0.18
CA ASP A 168 19.14 10.81 -0.40
C ASP A 168 18.42 11.62 -1.47
N LYS A 169 17.64 10.94 -2.34
CA LYS A 169 16.80 11.59 -3.36
C LYS A 169 15.73 12.47 -2.71
N VAL A 170 15.00 11.95 -1.73
CA VAL A 170 13.90 12.67 -1.06
C VAL A 170 14.43 13.83 -0.22
N SER A 171 15.53 13.64 0.52
CA SER A 171 16.19 14.71 1.29
C SER A 171 16.60 15.88 0.39
N THR A 172 17.22 15.57 -0.75
CA THR A 172 17.60 16.58 -1.76
C THR A 172 16.39 17.34 -2.28
N TYR A 173 15.29 16.64 -2.56
CA TYR A 173 14.05 17.26 -3.01
C TYR A 173 13.45 18.19 -1.96
N ILE A 174 13.28 17.71 -0.73
CA ILE A 174 12.69 18.48 0.38
C ILE A 174 13.51 19.73 0.67
N GLY A 175 14.85 19.64 0.59
CA GLY A 175 15.76 20.75 0.82
C GLY A 175 15.58 21.94 -0.15
N LYS A 176 15.06 21.71 -1.36
CA LYS A 176 14.84 22.77 -2.36
C LYS A 176 13.38 23.24 -2.47
N ARG A 177 12.42 22.54 -1.87
CA ARG A 177 10.98 22.87 -1.98
C ARG A 177 10.66 24.24 -1.41
N LYS A 178 9.91 25.03 -2.18
CA LYS A 178 9.32 26.30 -1.76
C LYS A 178 7.98 26.03 -1.10
N LYS A 179 7.72 26.73 0.00
CA LYS A 179 6.55 26.50 0.87
C LYS A 179 5.67 27.74 0.94
N HIS A 180 5.51 28.43 -0.18
CA HIS A 180 4.75 29.69 -0.24
C HIS A 180 3.26 29.48 0.09
N HIS A 181 2.71 28.30 -0.22
CA HIS A 181 1.33 27.91 0.07
C HIS A 181 1.05 27.78 1.57
N LEU A 182 2.07 27.47 2.39
CA LEU A 182 1.88 27.13 3.81
C LEU A 182 1.12 28.22 4.58
N LYS A 183 1.50 29.50 4.40
CA LYS A 183 0.83 30.63 5.07
C LYS A 183 -0.66 30.73 4.73
N SER A 184 -1.07 30.29 3.55
CA SER A 184 -2.45 30.33 3.09
C SER A 184 -3.27 29.12 3.57
N LEU A 185 -2.61 28.00 3.88
CA LEU A 185 -3.26 26.76 4.30
C LEU A 185 -3.32 26.59 5.82
N GLN A 186 -2.54 27.38 6.58
CA GLN A 186 -2.57 27.35 8.04
C GLN A 186 -3.95 27.74 8.58
N VAL A 187 -4.52 26.88 9.43
CA VAL A 187 -5.78 27.09 10.13
C VAL A 187 -5.61 28.17 11.20
N TRP A 188 -4.54 28.09 11.99
CA TRP A 188 -4.23 29.07 13.03
C TRP A 188 -3.10 30.01 12.63
N THR A 189 -3.23 31.29 12.98
CA THR A 189 -2.17 32.30 12.80
C THR A 189 -1.81 32.86 14.18
N GLY A 190 -0.52 32.80 14.55
CA GLY A 190 -0.05 33.26 15.87
C GLY A 190 1.01 32.35 16.49
N LYS A 191 1.35 32.62 17.76
CA LYS A 191 2.28 31.80 18.53
C LYS A 191 1.54 30.57 19.05
N LEU A 192 1.85 29.42 18.48
CA LEU A 192 1.29 28.12 18.88
C LEU A 192 2.32 27.33 19.68
N GLU A 193 1.86 26.43 20.55
CA GLU A 193 2.74 25.45 21.21
C GLU A 193 3.27 24.40 20.23
N GLN A 194 2.50 24.10 19.18
CA GLN A 194 2.88 23.21 18.08
C GLN A 194 2.72 23.94 16.74
N GLU A 195 3.75 23.88 15.91
CA GLU A 195 3.72 24.50 14.59
C GLU A 195 2.84 23.70 13.61
N GLN A 196 2.12 24.41 12.74
CA GLN A 196 1.42 23.80 11.61
C GLN A 196 2.40 23.65 10.45
N GLU A 197 2.87 22.43 10.26
CA GLU A 197 3.91 22.07 9.30
C GLU A 197 3.35 21.80 7.90
N ASP A 198 4.19 21.94 6.88
CA ASP A 198 3.89 21.41 5.55
C ASP A 198 3.77 19.88 5.61
N TYR A 199 2.80 19.32 4.89
CA TYR A 199 2.46 17.90 4.99
C TYR A 199 3.62 16.95 4.62
N ILE A 200 4.45 17.31 3.63
CA ILE A 200 5.63 16.51 3.26
C ILE A 200 6.71 16.63 4.32
N ASP A 201 6.92 17.83 4.89
CA ASP A 201 7.91 18.01 5.97
C ASP A 201 7.54 17.20 7.21
N SER A 202 6.25 17.22 7.58
CA SER A 202 5.73 16.45 8.71
C SER A 202 5.89 14.95 8.47
N LEU A 203 5.48 14.47 7.29
CA LEU A 203 5.65 13.06 6.94
C LEU A 203 7.13 12.66 6.89
N TRP A 204 8.01 13.53 6.38
CA TRP A 204 9.45 13.28 6.36
C TRP A 204 10.03 13.12 7.76
N LYS A 205 9.65 13.97 8.72
CA LYS A 205 10.05 13.82 10.13
C LYS A 205 9.57 12.48 10.71
N GLN A 206 8.35 12.05 10.40
CA GLN A 206 7.83 10.76 10.83
C GLN A 206 8.63 9.59 10.25
N ILE A 207 8.99 9.65 8.96
CA ILE A 207 9.82 8.63 8.31
C ILE A 207 11.25 8.62 8.86
N LEU A 208 11.83 9.78 9.16
CA LEU A 208 13.13 9.86 9.83
C LEU A 208 13.09 9.23 11.23
N GLN A 209 11.99 9.41 11.96
CA GLN A 209 11.79 8.75 13.25
C GLN A 209 11.65 7.25 13.09
N LEU A 210 10.77 6.79 12.18
CA LEU A 210 10.61 5.37 11.86
C LEU A 210 11.95 4.71 11.47
N ARG A 211 12.79 5.40 10.70
CA ARG A 211 14.14 4.95 10.36
C ARG A 211 15.05 4.82 11.58
N LYS A 212 15.01 5.77 12.52
CA LYS A 212 15.77 5.69 13.80
C LYS A 212 15.30 4.51 14.64
N ASP A 213 14.02 4.19 14.56
CA ASP A 213 13.39 3.07 15.26
C ASP A 213 13.54 1.74 14.47
N GLU A 214 14.53 1.66 13.57
CA GLU A 214 14.85 0.50 12.73
C GLU A 214 13.66 -0.05 11.93
N TRP A 215 12.79 0.87 11.49
CA TRP A 215 11.57 0.58 10.74
C TRP A 215 10.54 -0.23 11.52
N ASN A 216 10.55 -0.14 12.84
CA ASN A 216 9.52 -0.74 13.69
C ASN A 216 8.46 0.30 14.05
N GLU A 217 7.20 -0.11 13.95
CA GLU A 217 6.03 0.65 14.37
C GLU A 217 5.05 -0.29 15.10
N GLU A 218 4.18 0.28 15.92
CA GLU A 218 3.31 -0.48 16.84
C GLU A 218 1.81 -0.33 16.52
N HIS A 219 1.44 0.24 15.38
CA HIS A 219 0.05 0.60 15.07
C HIS A 219 -0.58 -0.25 13.97
N ILE A 220 0.15 -0.56 12.90
CA ILE A 220 -0.39 -1.27 11.74
C ILE A 220 -0.68 -2.72 12.14
N LEU A 221 -1.94 -3.13 12.06
CA LEU A 221 -2.33 -4.53 12.25
C LEU A 221 -1.89 -5.38 11.04
N ARG A 222 -0.78 -6.11 11.19
CA ARG A 222 -0.19 -6.95 10.15
C ARG A 222 -0.74 -8.38 10.18
N VAL A 223 -1.93 -8.55 9.59
CA VAL A 223 -2.67 -9.82 9.60
C VAL A 223 -1.88 -10.96 8.93
N ASN A 224 -1.08 -10.65 7.91
CA ASN A 224 -0.22 -11.59 7.20
C ASN A 224 0.80 -12.33 8.09
N ILE A 225 1.17 -11.77 9.26
CA ILE A 225 2.10 -12.42 10.20
C ILE A 225 1.54 -13.75 10.69
N ALA A 226 0.24 -13.84 10.95
CA ALA A 226 -0.42 -15.08 11.39
C ALA A 226 -0.36 -16.20 10.33
N PHE A 227 -0.17 -15.83 9.06
CA PHE A 227 -0.16 -16.73 7.91
C PHE A 227 1.23 -16.92 7.30
N LYS A 228 2.30 -16.46 7.98
CA LYS A 228 3.66 -16.43 7.42
C LYS A 228 4.12 -17.75 6.81
N ASN A 229 3.77 -18.88 7.42
CA ASN A 229 4.14 -20.21 6.91
C ASN A 229 3.45 -20.49 5.57
N VAL A 230 2.13 -20.29 5.48
CA VAL A 230 1.34 -20.50 4.25
C VAL A 230 1.79 -19.55 3.15
N LEU A 231 1.95 -18.26 3.46
CA LEU A 231 2.35 -17.24 2.48
C LEU A 231 3.79 -17.42 1.98
N SER A 232 4.64 -18.17 2.70
CA SER A 232 6.01 -18.45 2.27
C SER A 232 6.08 -19.45 1.11
N GLU A 233 5.04 -20.25 0.90
CA GLU A 233 4.91 -21.23 -0.19
C GLU A 233 4.39 -20.60 -1.49
N SER A 234 3.96 -19.33 -1.43
CA SER A 234 3.34 -18.59 -2.52
C SER A 234 4.29 -18.36 -3.71
N GLN A 235 3.81 -18.60 -4.93
CA GLN A 235 4.45 -18.08 -6.14
C GLN A 235 4.25 -16.56 -6.20
N LYS A 236 5.36 -15.82 -6.21
CA LYS A 236 5.34 -14.36 -6.33
C LYS A 236 5.36 -13.93 -7.78
N HIS A 237 4.74 -12.80 -8.04
CA HIS A 237 4.66 -12.19 -9.37
C HIS A 237 5.38 -10.85 -9.38
N ASP A 238 5.82 -10.43 -10.57
CA ASP A 238 6.26 -9.06 -10.80
C ASP A 238 5.08 -8.16 -11.18
N LEU A 239 5.29 -6.85 -11.22
CA LEU A 239 4.33 -5.92 -11.80
C LEU A 239 4.45 -5.97 -13.33
N PRO A 240 3.32 -5.94 -14.07
CA PRO A 240 3.36 -5.76 -15.51
C PRO A 240 3.98 -4.40 -15.87
N GLU A 241 4.69 -4.37 -17.01
CA GLU A 241 5.27 -3.15 -17.60
C GLU A 241 4.19 -2.14 -18.05
#